data_AF-A0A0S7EKX3-F1
#
_entry.id   AF-A0A0S7EKX3-F1
#
_cell.length_a   1.000
_cell.length_b   1.000
_cell.length_c   1.000
_cell.angle_alpha   90.00
_cell.angle_beta   90.00
_cell.angle_gamma   90.00
#
_symmetry.space_group_name_H-M   'P 1'
#
loop_
_entity.id
_entity.type
_entity.pdbx_description
1 polymer ?
#
loop_
_entity_poly.entity_id
_entity_poly.type
_entity_poly.pdbx_seq_one_letter_code
_entity_poly.pdbx_strand_id
1 'polypeptide(L)'
;SPLSAQEQMFILYEVKMRCYQNLSSMEPTTTDDVCPPDWDGLICWPHGSPGQIMKVPCPAYIYDFNHKGHAYRRCDVNGSWVFVEQWNKTWTNYSECLRFLQPLSDEEARQDFFERLYVMYTTGYAVSFSSLLVA
;
A
#
# COMPACT_ATOMS: atom_id res chain seq x y z
N SER A 1 15.42 -8.99 8.03
CA SER A 1 15.60 -8.51 6.65
C SER A 1 14.37 -7.72 6.26
N PRO A 2 14.46 -6.61 5.51
CA PRO A 2 13.28 -6.00 4.91
C PRO A 2 12.60 -7.01 3.97
N LEU A 3 11.28 -6.92 3.83
CA LEU A 3 10.51 -7.75 2.92
C LEU A 3 10.86 -7.37 1.47
N SER A 4 11.14 -8.35 0.61
CA SER A 4 11.35 -8.08 -0.81
C SER A 4 10.03 -7.79 -1.53
N ALA A 5 10.11 -7.08 -2.66
CA ALA A 5 8.93 -6.84 -3.50
C ALA A 5 8.26 -8.13 -3.99
N GLN A 6 9.04 -9.20 -4.22
CA GLN A 6 8.52 -10.49 -4.64
C GLN A 6 7.74 -11.20 -3.53
N GLU A 7 8.26 -11.18 -2.30
CA GLU A 7 7.55 -11.72 -1.12
C GLU A 7 6.26 -10.94 -0.86
N GLN A 8 6.32 -9.60 -0.93
CA GLN A 8 5.14 -8.73 -0.78
C GLN A 8 4.07 -9.03 -1.83
N MET A 9 4.48 -9.27 -3.09
CA MET A 9 3.58 -9.64 -4.17
C MET A 9 2.90 -11.00 -3.92
N PHE A 10 3.66 -11.98 -3.43
CA PHE A 10 3.11 -13.30 -3.11
C PHE A 10 2.06 -13.22 -2.00
N ILE A 11 2.36 -12.49 -0.91
CA ILE A 11 1.42 -12.25 0.19
C ILE A 11 0.15 -11.57 -0.32
N LEU A 12 0.28 -10.52 -1.13
CA LEU A 12 -0.88 -9.81 -1.69
C LEU A 12 -1.75 -10.72 -2.56
N TYR A 13 -1.11 -11.60 -3.34
CA TYR A 13 -1.82 -12.59 -4.16
C TYR A 13 -2.60 -13.59 -3.30
N GLU A 14 -2.01 -14.13 -2.23
CA GLU A 14 -2.71 -15.04 -1.32
C GLU A 14 -3.92 -14.38 -0.64
N VAL A 15 -3.77 -13.13 -0.18
CA VAL A 15 -4.86 -12.37 0.42
C VAL A 15 -5.97 -12.11 -0.59
N LYS A 16 -5.62 -11.71 -1.82
CA LYS A 16 -6.57 -11.54 -2.93
C LYS A 16 -7.36 -12.82 -3.18
N MET A 17 -6.69 -13.97 -3.27
CA MET A 17 -7.35 -15.26 -3.51
C MET A 17 -8.31 -15.62 -2.36
N ARG A 18 -7.89 -15.41 -1.11
CA ARG A 18 -8.75 -15.63 0.06
C ARG A 18 -9.97 -14.71 0.05
N CYS A 19 -9.82 -13.46 -0.35
CA CYS A 19 -10.95 -12.54 -0.52
C CYS A 19 -11.96 -13.09 -1.52
N TYR A 20 -11.52 -13.44 -2.74
CA TYR A 20 -12.43 -13.97 -3.75
C TYR A 20 -13.11 -15.28 -3.35
N GLN A 21 -12.39 -16.18 -2.66
CA GLN A 21 -13.00 -17.39 -2.09
C GLN A 21 -14.13 -17.05 -1.13
N ASN A 22 -13.90 -16.10 -0.20
CA ASN A 22 -14.93 -15.67 0.75
C ASN A 22 -16.10 -14.97 0.06
N LEU A 23 -15.84 -14.14 -0.96
CA LEU A 23 -16.90 -13.49 -1.74
C LEU A 23 -17.76 -14.52 -2.49
N SER A 24 -17.14 -15.58 -3.01
CA SER A 24 -17.86 -16.64 -3.74
C SER A 24 -18.71 -17.55 -2.84
N SER A 25 -18.40 -17.62 -1.54
CA SER A 25 -19.15 -18.41 -0.57
C SER A 25 -20.23 -17.62 0.16
N MET A 26 -20.32 -16.30 -0.08
CA MET A 26 -21.39 -15.47 0.47
C MET A 26 -22.70 -15.74 -0.28
N GLU A 27 -23.74 -16.07 0.48
CA GLU A 27 -25.11 -16.08 -0.04
C GLU A 27 -25.49 -14.67 -0.51
N PRO A 28 -26.20 -14.52 -1.64
CA PRO A 28 -26.65 -13.22 -2.10
C PRO A 28 -27.57 -12.58 -1.03
N THR A 29 -27.08 -11.53 -0.38
CA THR A 29 -27.91 -10.71 0.50
C THR A 29 -29.03 -10.08 -0.31
N THR A 30 -30.28 -10.37 0.03
CA THR A 30 -31.51 -9.89 -0.62
C THR A 30 -31.81 -8.40 -0.39
N THR A 31 -30.82 -7.62 0.06
CA THR A 31 -30.95 -6.19 0.30
C THR A 31 -30.17 -5.47 -0.79
N ASP A 32 -30.88 -5.01 -1.82
CA ASP A 32 -30.33 -4.16 -2.90
C ASP A 32 -29.77 -2.82 -2.35
N ASP A 33 -30.07 -2.51 -1.09
CA ASP A 33 -29.67 -1.30 -0.40
C ASP A 33 -28.37 -1.50 0.43
N VAL A 34 -27.39 -2.29 0.00
CA VAL A 34 -26.06 -2.31 0.67
C VAL A 34 -24.95 -2.36 -0.35
N CYS A 35 -23.86 -1.62 -0.08
CA CYS A 35 -22.69 -1.69 -0.94
C CYS A 35 -22.08 -3.09 -0.93
N PRO A 36 -21.83 -3.69 -2.10
CA PRO A 36 -21.35 -5.05 -2.18
C PRO A 36 -19.91 -5.16 -1.67
N PRO A 37 -19.54 -6.28 -1.04
CA PRO A 37 -18.17 -6.53 -0.65
C PRO A 37 -17.34 -6.74 -1.91
N ASP A 38 -16.10 -6.24 -1.92
CA ASP A 38 -15.23 -6.32 -3.09
C ASP A 38 -13.75 -6.29 -2.72
N TRP A 39 -12.90 -6.53 -3.73
CA TRP A 39 -11.46 -6.41 -3.63
C TRP A 39 -11.00 -5.18 -4.41
N ASP A 40 -10.38 -4.21 -3.73
CA ASP A 40 -9.97 -2.95 -4.35
C ASP A 40 -8.51 -2.93 -4.84
N GLY A 41 -7.82 -4.06 -4.73
CA GLY A 41 -6.38 -4.20 -5.02
C GLY A 41 -5.51 -4.31 -3.78
N LEU A 42 -6.02 -3.89 -2.61
CA LEU A 42 -5.28 -3.92 -1.35
C LEU A 42 -6.10 -4.49 -0.19
N ILE A 43 -7.40 -4.19 -0.13
CA ILE A 43 -8.30 -4.55 0.96
C ILE A 43 -9.50 -5.33 0.41
N CYS A 44 -9.89 -6.38 1.13
CA CYS A 44 -11.17 -7.04 0.96
C CYS A 44 -12.22 -6.27 1.77
N TRP A 45 -12.98 -5.40 1.10
CA TRP A 45 -13.97 -4.56 1.75
C TRP A 45 -15.22 -5.38 2.10
N PRO A 46 -15.75 -5.24 3.34
CA PRO A 46 -17.02 -5.86 3.70
C PRO A 46 -18.20 -5.08 3.09
N HIS A 47 -19.42 -5.58 3.32
CA HIS A 47 -20.63 -4.83 2.97
C HIS A 47 -20.63 -3.44 3.60
N GLY A 48 -21.08 -2.45 2.83
CA GLY A 48 -21.23 -1.08 3.28
C GLY A 48 -22.70 -0.73 3.55
N SER A 49 -22.96 -0.04 4.65
CA SER A 49 -24.29 0.52 4.93
C SER A 49 -24.52 1.82 4.11
N PRO A 50 -25.67 1.99 3.45
CA PRO A 50 -25.95 3.19 2.65
C PRO A 50 -25.78 4.49 3.41
N GLY A 51 -25.20 5.48 2.74
CA GLY A 51 -24.96 6.80 3.30
C GLY A 51 -23.89 6.85 4.40
N GLN A 52 -23.22 5.73 4.71
CA GLN A 52 -22.17 5.65 5.72
C GLN A 52 -20.76 5.66 5.13
N ILE A 53 -19.81 6.09 5.95
CA ILE A 53 -18.37 5.91 5.69
C ILE A 53 -17.91 4.67 6.43
N MET A 54 -17.47 3.68 5.66
CA MET A 54 -16.80 2.49 6.17
C MET A 54 -15.38 2.83 6.57
N LYS A 55 -14.95 2.28 7.71
CA LYS A 55 -13.56 2.30 8.18
C LYS A 55 -13.07 0.88 8.40
N VAL A 56 -11.85 0.61 7.96
CA VAL A 56 -11.17 -0.68 8.17
C VAL A 56 -9.72 -0.41 8.56
N PRO A 57 -9.11 -1.25 9.42
CA PRO A 57 -7.70 -1.07 9.78
C PRO A 57 -6.81 -1.18 8.53
N CYS A 58 -5.72 -0.41 8.51
CA CYS A 58 -4.72 -0.56 7.45
C CYS A 58 -4.16 -1.99 7.46
N PRO A 59 -4.03 -2.66 6.30
CA PRO A 59 -3.50 -4.00 6.18
C PRO A 59 -2.18 -4.23 6.92
N ALA A 60 -2.14 -5.25 7.78
CA ALA A 60 -0.91 -5.71 8.43
C ALA A 60 0.05 -6.41 7.45
N TYR A 61 -0.46 -6.87 6.31
CA TYR A 61 0.31 -7.59 5.28
C TYR A 61 0.96 -6.66 4.24
N ILE A 62 0.82 -5.34 4.36
CA ILE A 62 1.54 -4.37 3.53
C ILE A 62 2.63 -3.74 4.38
N TYR A 63 3.89 -4.11 4.12
CA TYR A 63 5.02 -3.83 5.02
C TYR A 63 5.16 -2.34 5.40
N ASP A 64 5.04 -1.43 4.44
CA ASP A 64 5.28 0.00 4.66
C ASP A 64 4.06 0.81 5.16
N PHE A 65 2.95 0.14 5.47
CA PHE A 65 1.75 0.83 5.94
C PHE A 65 1.85 1.21 7.42
N ASN A 66 1.24 2.34 7.77
CA ASN A 66 0.93 2.66 9.15
C ASN A 66 -0.20 1.75 9.67
N HIS A 67 0.16 0.63 10.29
CA HIS A 67 -0.80 -0.35 10.80
C HIS A 67 -1.69 0.15 11.96
N LYS A 68 -1.43 1.34 12.51
CA LYS A 68 -2.31 1.99 13.51
C LYS A 68 -3.39 2.86 12.87
N GLY A 69 -3.30 3.11 11.57
CA GLY A 69 -4.26 3.91 10.81
C GLY A 69 -5.43 3.09 10.28
N HIS A 70 -6.34 3.78 9.60
CA HIS A 70 -7.48 3.19 8.92
C HIS A 70 -7.58 3.64 7.46
N ALA A 71 -8.11 2.75 6.62
CA ALA A 71 -8.59 3.10 5.29
C ALA A 71 -10.10 3.37 5.34
N TYR A 72 -10.57 4.27 4.47
CA TYR A 72 -11.97 4.71 4.46
C TYR A 72 -12.59 4.59 3.07
N ARG A 73 -13.86 4.18 3.03
CA ARG A 73 -14.65 4.08 1.80
C ARG A 73 -16.07 4.53 2.06
N ARG A 74 -16.70 5.20 1.09
CA ARG A 74 -18.08 5.70 1.25
C ARG A 74 -19.05 4.85 0.45
N CYS A 75 -20.07 4.36 1.14
CA CYS A 75 -21.23 3.74 0.51
C CYS A 75 -22.28 4.82 0.24
N ASP A 76 -22.71 4.93 -1.01
CA ASP A 76 -23.75 5.89 -1.39
C ASP A 76 -25.14 5.37 -0.97
N VAL A 77 -26.12 6.27 -0.94
CA VAL A 77 -27.50 5.96 -0.49
C VAL A 77 -28.21 4.94 -1.38
N ASN A 78 -27.73 4.76 -2.62
CA ASN A 78 -28.25 3.81 -3.60
C ASN A 78 -27.62 2.41 -3.49
N GLY A 79 -26.86 2.12 -2.43
CA GLY A 79 -26.21 0.82 -2.25
C GLY A 79 -25.00 0.60 -3.18
N SER A 80 -24.43 1.66 -3.78
CA SER A 80 -23.23 1.57 -4.59
C SER A 80 -22.05 2.31 -3.95
N TRP A 81 -20.83 1.81 -4.16
CA TRP A 81 -19.65 2.53 -3.71
C TRP A 81 -19.48 3.85 -4.49
N VAL A 82 -19.09 4.93 -3.79
CA VAL A 82 -18.86 6.22 -4.44
C VAL A 82 -17.78 6.12 -5.51
N PHE A 83 -18.11 6.55 -6.72
CA PHE A 83 -17.24 6.47 -7.89
C PHE A 83 -16.66 7.83 -8.26
N VAL A 84 -15.38 7.87 -8.65
CA VAL A 84 -14.68 9.06 -9.13
C VAL A 84 -14.52 8.96 -10.64
N GLU A 85 -15.39 9.65 -11.39
CA GLU A 85 -15.44 9.59 -12.86
C GLU A 85 -14.12 9.98 -13.51
N GLN A 86 -13.46 11.01 -13.00
CA GLN A 86 -12.19 11.53 -13.53
C GLN A 86 -11.09 10.46 -13.58
N TRP A 87 -11.14 9.47 -12.67
CA TRP A 87 -10.13 8.43 -12.53
C TRP A 87 -10.65 7.05 -12.90
N ASN A 88 -11.92 6.96 -13.33
CA ASN A 88 -12.63 5.72 -13.62
C ASN A 88 -12.46 4.68 -12.50
N LYS A 89 -12.57 5.13 -11.24
CA LYS A 89 -12.25 4.30 -10.06
C LYS A 89 -13.15 4.61 -8.89
N THR A 90 -13.45 3.60 -8.10
CA THR A 90 -14.12 3.76 -6.81
C THR A 90 -13.26 4.55 -5.82
N TRP A 91 -13.87 5.50 -5.12
CA TRP A 91 -13.21 6.34 -4.13
C TRP A 91 -12.81 5.51 -2.90
N THR A 92 -11.54 5.60 -2.51
CA THR A 92 -11.02 5.06 -1.25
C THR A 92 -9.96 6.02 -0.71
N ASN A 93 -9.96 6.27 0.60
CA ASN A 93 -8.98 7.11 1.27
C ASN A 93 -8.00 6.27 2.09
N TYR A 94 -6.73 6.30 1.69
CA TYR A 94 -5.60 5.61 2.32
C TYR A 94 -4.64 6.54 3.08
N SER A 95 -5.01 7.80 3.31
CA SER A 95 -4.12 8.82 3.86
C SER A 95 -3.49 8.43 5.21
N GLU A 96 -4.23 7.79 6.11
CA GLU A 96 -3.67 7.31 7.38
C GLU A 96 -2.70 6.14 7.20
N CYS A 97 -2.94 5.27 6.21
CA CYS A 97 -2.08 4.13 5.89
C CYS A 97 -0.75 4.58 5.27
N LEU A 98 -0.79 5.60 4.40
CA LEU A 98 0.36 6.13 3.67
C LEU A 98 1.16 7.17 4.47
N ARG A 99 0.83 7.41 5.75
CA ARG A 99 1.43 8.48 6.56
C ARG A 99 2.96 8.45 6.63
N PHE A 100 3.56 7.25 6.67
CA PHE A 100 5.03 7.09 6.71
C PHE A 100 5.68 7.06 5.33
N LEU A 101 4.89 6.94 4.26
CA LEU A 101 5.33 6.90 2.86
C LEU A 101 5.26 8.26 2.17
N GLN A 102 4.73 9.27 2.85
CA GLN A 102 4.85 10.64 2.37
C GLN A 102 6.35 10.98 2.31
N PRO A 103 6.84 11.61 1.23
CA PRO A 103 8.24 11.98 1.10
C PRO A 103 8.55 13.04 2.17
N LEU A 104 8.86 12.57 3.36
CA LEU A 104 9.60 13.33 4.33
C LEU A 104 11.00 13.47 3.71
N SER A 105 11.60 14.63 3.92
CA SER A 105 12.99 14.99 3.61
C SER A 105 14.05 13.90 3.91
N ASP A 106 13.69 12.86 4.65
CA ASP A 106 14.52 11.72 5.03
C ASP A 106 14.95 10.82 3.87
N GLU A 107 14.10 10.50 2.90
CA GLU A 107 14.51 9.65 1.75
C GLU A 107 15.50 10.39 0.85
N GLU A 108 15.23 11.67 0.57
CA GLU A 108 16.13 12.55 -0.20
C GLU A 108 17.47 12.76 0.55
N ALA A 109 17.41 13.01 1.86
CA ALA A 109 18.62 13.16 2.68
C ALA A 109 19.42 11.87 2.79
N ARG A 110 18.75 10.71 2.87
CA ARG A 110 19.38 9.39 2.88
C ARG A 110 20.07 9.13 1.55
N GLN A 111 19.44 9.46 0.43
CA GLN A 111 20.05 9.29 -0.88
C GLN A 111 21.30 10.17 -1.06
N ASP A 112 21.23 11.46 -0.69
CA ASP A 112 22.40 12.36 -0.69
C ASP A 112 23.54 11.83 0.20
N PHE A 113 23.22 11.28 1.38
CA PHE A 113 24.23 10.67 2.26
C PHE A 113 24.96 9.50 1.59
N PHE A 114 24.22 8.57 0.98
CA PHE A 114 24.81 7.39 0.32
C PHE A 114 25.63 7.77 -0.91
N GLU A 115 25.20 8.77 -1.69
CA GLU A 115 25.96 9.29 -2.82
C GLU A 115 27.30 9.90 -2.38
N ARG A 116 27.30 10.71 -1.31
CA ARG A 116 28.53 11.30 -0.76
C ARG A 116 29.50 10.24 -0.25
N LEU A 117 28.98 9.24 0.46
CA LEU A 117 29.78 8.11 0.93
C LEU A 117 30.38 7.34 -0.25
N TYR A 118 29.59 7.14 -1.31
CA TYR A 118 30.04 6.47 -2.53
C TYR A 118 31.24 7.16 -3.16
N VAL A 119 31.17 8.48 -3.33
CA VAL A 119 32.27 9.28 -3.88
C VAL A 119 33.51 9.17 -2.99
N MET A 120 33.35 9.36 -1.67
CA MET A 120 34.47 9.33 -0.71
C MET A 120 35.21 7.98 -0.76
N TYR A 121 34.50 6.87 -0.67
CA TYR A 121 35.15 5.56 -0.65
C TYR A 121 35.76 5.22 -2.01
N THR A 122 35.07 5.57 -3.12
CA THR A 122 35.55 5.24 -4.47
C THR A 122 36.82 5.99 -4.80
N THR A 123 36.88 7.29 -4.49
CA THR A 123 38.09 8.10 -4.64
C THR A 123 39.21 7.60 -3.72
N GLY A 124 38.89 7.28 -2.46
CA GLY A 124 39.86 6.72 -1.52
C GLY A 124 40.49 5.42 -1.99
N TYR A 125 39.68 4.48 -2.52
CA TYR A 125 40.19 3.23 -3.07
C TYR A 125 41.00 3.43 -4.34
N ALA A 126 40.57 4.32 -5.25
CA ALA A 126 41.33 4.60 -6.46
C ALA A 126 42.73 5.11 -6.14
N VAL A 127 42.85 6.09 -5.23
CA VAL A 127 44.14 6.64 -4.80
C VAL A 127 45.01 5.57 -4.13
N SER A 128 44.44 4.81 -3.19
CA SER A 128 45.17 3.76 -2.46
C SER A 128 45.67 2.67 -3.41
N PHE A 129 44.83 2.25 -4.36
CA PHE A 129 45.18 1.26 -5.37
C PHE A 129 46.30 1.77 -6.30
N SER A 130 46.22 3.01 -6.77
CA SER A 130 47.30 3.61 -7.56
C SER A 130 48.62 3.69 -6.81
N SER A 131 48.61 4.06 -5.53
CA SER A 131 49.83 4.08 -4.70
C SER A 131 50.44 2.69 -4.53
N LEU A 132 49.62 1.64 -4.38
CA LEU A 132 50.06 0.26 -4.26
C LEU A 132 50.65 -0.31 -5.56
N LEU A 133 50.19 0.16 -6.72
CA LEU A 133 50.75 -0.28 -8.01
C LEU A 133 52.13 0.32 -8.32
N VAL A 134 52.42 1.50 -7.76
CA VAL A 134 53.69 2.21 -7.98
C VAL A 134 54.75 1.82 -6.95
N ALA A 135 54.33 1.31 -5.79
CA ALA A 135 55.20 0.79 -4.73
C ALA A 135 55.81 -0.57 -5.10
#